data_AF-A0A4J2F1U7-F1
#
_entry.id   AF-A0A4J2F1U7-F1
#
_cell.length_a   1.000
_cell.length_b   1.000
_cell.length_c   1.000
_cell.angle_alpha   90.00
_cell.angle_beta   90.00
_cell.angle_gamma   90.00
#
_symmetry.space_group_name_H-M   'P 1'
#
loop_
_entity.id
_entity.type
_entity.pdbx_description
1 polymer ?
#
loop_
_entity_poly.entity_id
_entity_poly.type
_entity_poly.pdbx_seq_one_letter_code
_entity_poly.pdbx_strand_id
1 'polypeptide(L)'
;MPASLEYIGTSAFSFSQKLKKLTFSSSSKLELISHEAFANLSNLEKLTLPKSVKTLGSNLFRLTTSLKHVDVEEGNESFASVDGVLFSKDKTQLIYYPSQKNDESYKTPKETKELASYSFNKNSYLKKLELNEGLEKIGTFAFADAIKLEEISLPNSLETIERLAFYGNLELKELILPDNVKNFGKHVMNGLPKLKSLTIGNNINSLPSFFLSGVLDSLKEIHIKNKSTEFSVKKDTFAIPETVKFYVTSEHIKDVLKSNLSTSNDIIVEKVDNIKQETDVAKPKKNSNQGVVGWVKDKGLWYYLNESGSMATGWVKDKGLWYYLNESGSMATGWFTVSGKWYYTYNSGDLLVNTTTPDGYRVNANGEWVG
;
A
#
# COMPACT_ATOMS: atom_id res chain seq x y z
N MET A 1 -28.58 -0.69 26.26
CA MET A 1 -28.21 -2.03 26.76
C MET A 1 -27.95 -1.94 28.25
N PRO A 2 -28.52 -2.86 29.06
CA PRO A 2 -28.41 -2.82 30.52
C PRO A 2 -26.96 -3.05 30.98
N ALA A 3 -26.64 -2.57 32.19
CA ALA A 3 -25.32 -2.72 32.79
C ALA A 3 -24.86 -4.18 32.94
N SER A 4 -25.80 -5.10 33.16
CA SER A 4 -25.54 -6.53 33.35
C SER A 4 -25.20 -7.31 32.09
N LEU A 5 -25.32 -6.69 30.90
CA LEU A 5 -24.99 -7.36 29.64
C LEU A 5 -23.47 -7.55 29.54
N GLU A 6 -23.01 -8.79 29.39
CA GLU A 6 -21.60 -9.15 29.28
C GLU A 6 -21.19 -9.58 27.87
N TYR A 7 -22.16 -10.04 27.06
CA TYR A 7 -21.91 -10.64 25.75
C TYR A 7 -22.96 -10.22 24.72
N ILE A 8 -22.51 -9.81 23.53
CA ILE A 8 -23.36 -9.65 22.34
C ILE A 8 -22.99 -10.72 21.32
N GLY A 9 -23.97 -11.55 20.95
CA GLY A 9 -23.78 -12.68 20.05
C GLY A 9 -23.52 -12.30 18.59
N THR A 10 -23.09 -13.31 17.82
CA THR A 10 -22.81 -13.18 16.38
C THR A 10 -24.04 -12.63 15.66
N SER A 11 -23.84 -11.60 14.84
CA SER A 11 -24.89 -10.96 14.04
C SER A 11 -26.10 -10.42 14.82
N ALA A 12 -25.99 -10.17 16.14
CA ALA A 12 -27.12 -9.83 17.01
C ALA A 12 -27.97 -8.63 16.56
N PHE A 13 -27.36 -7.61 15.95
CA PHE A 13 -28.06 -6.47 15.37
C PHE A 13 -27.91 -6.40 13.84
N SER A 14 -27.40 -7.45 13.20
CA SER A 14 -27.23 -7.46 11.75
C SER A 14 -28.56 -7.19 11.05
N PHE A 15 -28.55 -6.40 9.97
CA PHE A 15 -29.74 -5.98 9.22
C PHE A 15 -30.78 -5.18 10.02
N SER A 16 -30.44 -4.66 11.21
CA SER A 16 -31.28 -3.71 11.93
C SER A 16 -31.25 -2.32 11.28
N GLN A 17 -31.70 -2.22 10.02
CA GLN A 17 -31.51 -1.07 9.15
C GLN A 17 -32.03 0.25 9.74
N LYS A 18 -33.10 0.19 10.55
CA LYS A 18 -33.72 1.35 11.20
C LYS A 18 -33.08 1.73 12.55
N LEU A 19 -32.12 0.96 13.05
CA LEU A 19 -31.43 1.25 14.30
C LEU A 19 -30.67 2.57 14.17
N LYS A 20 -31.12 3.60 14.89
CA LYS A 20 -30.53 4.95 14.88
C LYS A 20 -29.63 5.25 16.07
N LYS A 21 -29.89 4.58 17.20
CA LYS A 21 -29.21 4.83 18.46
C LYS A 21 -29.07 3.51 19.22
N LEU A 22 -27.84 3.20 19.59
CA LEU A 22 -27.50 2.09 20.48
C LEU A 22 -26.56 2.66 21.55
N THR A 23 -26.92 2.46 22.81
CA THR A 23 -26.16 2.99 23.95
C THR A 23 -26.04 1.92 25.04
N PHE A 24 -25.00 2.01 25.84
CA PHE A 24 -24.75 1.15 26.99
C PHE A 24 -24.89 1.99 28.27
N SER A 25 -25.35 1.37 29.35
CA SER A 25 -25.36 2.02 30.67
C SER A 25 -23.92 2.34 31.13
N SER A 26 -23.73 3.40 31.92
CA SER A 26 -22.42 3.90 32.38
C SER A 26 -21.60 2.90 33.20
N SER A 27 -22.24 1.88 33.78
CA SER A 27 -21.58 0.78 34.50
C SER A 27 -21.65 -0.53 33.72
N SER A 28 -21.49 -0.46 32.39
CA SER A 28 -21.55 -1.64 31.52
C SER A 28 -20.51 -2.69 31.92
N LYS A 29 -20.92 -3.95 31.89
CA LYS A 29 -20.05 -5.13 32.04
C LYS A 29 -19.77 -5.81 30.70
N LEU A 30 -20.08 -5.16 29.57
CA LEU A 30 -19.94 -5.77 28.25
C LEU A 30 -18.48 -6.05 27.96
N GLU A 31 -18.10 -7.32 27.83
CA GLU A 31 -16.72 -7.72 27.58
C GLU A 31 -16.48 -8.13 26.13
N LEU A 32 -17.47 -8.77 25.49
CA LEU A 32 -17.33 -9.37 24.17
C LEU A 32 -18.49 -8.99 23.24
N ILE A 33 -18.13 -8.50 22.05
CA ILE A 33 -19.07 -8.26 20.95
C ILE A 33 -18.64 -9.13 19.78
N SER A 34 -19.45 -10.13 19.42
CA SER A 34 -19.04 -11.18 18.49
C SER A 34 -19.09 -10.74 17.02
N HIS A 35 -18.68 -11.65 16.13
CA HIS A 35 -18.61 -11.49 14.68
C HIS A 35 -19.88 -10.87 14.08
N GLU A 36 -19.72 -9.87 13.21
CA GLU A 36 -20.81 -9.20 12.48
C GLU A 36 -21.95 -8.64 13.34
N ALA A 37 -21.77 -8.46 14.65
CA ALA A 37 -22.87 -8.03 15.54
C ALA A 37 -23.55 -6.73 15.11
N PHE A 38 -22.84 -5.83 14.42
CA PHE A 38 -23.33 -4.55 13.89
C PHE A 38 -23.18 -4.44 12.37
N ALA A 39 -23.31 -5.57 11.66
CA ALA A 39 -23.28 -5.60 10.20
C ALA A 39 -24.58 -5.08 9.55
N ASN A 40 -24.52 -4.63 8.31
CA ASN A 40 -25.68 -4.22 7.51
C ASN A 40 -26.59 -3.15 8.17
N LEU A 41 -26.02 -2.23 8.95
CA LEU A 41 -26.74 -1.10 9.54
C LEU A 41 -26.78 0.10 8.58
N SER A 42 -27.91 0.79 8.50
CA SER A 42 -28.11 1.90 7.55
C SER A 42 -28.51 3.22 8.19
N ASN A 43 -28.67 3.26 9.52
CA ASN A 43 -29.08 4.47 10.23
C ASN A 43 -28.31 4.74 11.54
N LEU A 44 -27.37 3.88 11.95
CA LEU A 44 -26.60 4.08 13.18
C LEU A 44 -25.39 4.97 12.86
N GLU A 45 -25.47 6.24 13.24
CA GLU A 45 -24.41 7.20 12.90
C GLU A 45 -23.21 7.17 13.83
N LYS A 46 -23.38 6.65 15.05
CA LYS A 46 -22.33 6.57 16.05
C LYS A 46 -22.50 5.40 16.99
N LEU A 47 -21.38 4.91 17.51
CA LEU A 47 -21.32 3.91 18.57
C LEU A 47 -20.16 4.27 19.51
N THR A 48 -20.39 4.18 20.81
CA THR A 48 -19.32 4.29 21.82
C THR A 48 -19.15 2.92 22.46
N LEU A 49 -17.95 2.34 22.35
CA LEU A 49 -17.60 1.09 23.01
C LEU A 49 -17.33 1.36 24.50
N PRO A 50 -17.99 0.63 25.44
CA PRO A 50 -17.70 0.76 26.86
C PRO A 50 -16.26 0.40 27.21
N LYS A 51 -15.75 0.93 28.32
CA LYS A 51 -14.39 0.65 28.81
C LYS A 51 -14.15 -0.82 29.13
N SER A 52 -15.22 -1.57 29.43
CA SER A 52 -15.19 -3.00 29.76
C SER A 52 -14.96 -3.91 28.55
N VAL A 53 -15.13 -3.41 27.32
CA VAL A 53 -15.03 -4.25 26.11
C VAL A 53 -13.58 -4.67 25.90
N LYS A 54 -13.35 -5.98 25.92
CA LYS A 54 -12.04 -6.62 25.76
C LYS A 54 -11.87 -7.26 24.39
N THR A 55 -12.96 -7.76 23.81
CA THR A 55 -12.93 -8.58 22.60
C THR A 55 -13.96 -8.11 21.58
N LEU A 56 -13.51 -7.88 20.35
CA LEU A 56 -14.37 -7.66 19.18
C LEU A 56 -14.17 -8.81 18.19
N GLY A 57 -15.28 -9.39 17.75
CA GLY A 57 -15.28 -10.34 16.65
C GLY A 57 -14.97 -9.64 15.32
N SER A 58 -14.52 -10.42 14.35
CA SER A 58 -14.20 -9.91 13.01
C SER A 58 -15.45 -9.38 12.30
N ASN A 59 -15.23 -8.54 11.29
CA ASN A 59 -16.27 -8.03 10.38
C ASN A 59 -17.41 -7.31 11.12
N LEU A 60 -17.13 -6.73 12.30
CA LEU A 60 -18.12 -6.19 13.22
C LEU A 60 -19.13 -5.25 12.55
N PHE A 61 -18.67 -4.43 11.60
CA PHE A 61 -19.46 -3.45 10.85
C PHE A 61 -19.56 -3.77 9.35
N ARG A 62 -19.44 -5.05 8.98
CA ARG A 62 -19.53 -5.48 7.57
C ARG A 62 -20.79 -4.93 6.91
N LEU A 63 -20.63 -4.28 5.75
CA LEU A 63 -21.72 -3.68 4.95
C LEU A 63 -22.56 -2.61 5.67
N THR A 64 -22.11 -2.10 6.83
CA THR A 64 -22.74 -0.94 7.48
C THR A 64 -22.37 0.34 6.74
N THR A 65 -23.37 1.20 6.48
CA THR A 65 -23.26 2.38 5.60
C THR A 65 -23.59 3.71 6.28
N SER A 66 -23.64 3.72 7.61
CA SER A 66 -24.18 4.88 8.37
C SER A 66 -23.22 5.51 9.36
N LEU A 67 -22.20 4.78 9.83
CA LEU A 67 -21.32 5.25 10.90
C LEU A 67 -20.42 6.41 10.43
N LYS A 68 -20.42 7.50 11.21
CA LYS A 68 -19.55 8.67 11.06
C LYS A 68 -18.33 8.59 11.98
N HIS A 69 -18.50 8.01 13.17
CA HIS A 69 -17.44 7.77 14.15
C HIS A 69 -17.77 6.56 15.01
N VAL A 70 -16.73 5.86 15.45
CA VAL A 70 -16.80 4.87 16.54
C VAL A 70 -15.88 5.36 17.65
N ASP A 71 -16.50 5.69 18.78
CA ASP A 71 -15.79 6.17 19.96
C ASP A 71 -15.47 5.00 20.88
N VAL A 72 -14.45 5.17 21.72
CA VAL A 72 -14.09 4.23 22.77
C VAL A 72 -14.06 5.00 24.09
N GLU A 73 -14.77 4.51 25.09
CA GLU A 73 -14.82 5.13 26.42
C GLU A 73 -13.43 5.18 27.06
N GLU A 74 -13.16 6.27 27.79
CA GLU A 74 -11.90 6.47 28.49
C GLU A 74 -11.60 5.30 29.45
N GLY A 75 -10.35 4.87 29.49
CA GLY A 75 -9.91 3.75 30.30
C GLY A 75 -10.12 2.37 29.66
N ASN A 76 -10.65 2.26 28.44
CA ASN A 76 -10.61 0.98 27.72
C ASN A 76 -9.16 0.51 27.50
N GLU A 77 -8.86 -0.73 27.85
CA GLU A 77 -7.49 -1.29 27.79
C GLU A 77 -7.17 -2.00 26.46
N SER A 78 -8.18 -2.39 25.68
CA SER A 78 -8.03 -3.17 24.45
C SER A 78 -8.11 -2.35 23.17
N PHE A 79 -8.80 -1.22 23.18
CA PHE A 79 -9.14 -0.45 21.99
C PHE A 79 -8.89 1.05 22.17
N ALA A 80 -8.78 1.75 21.04
CA ALA A 80 -8.68 3.19 20.99
C ALA A 80 -9.55 3.74 19.85
N SER A 81 -10.06 4.95 20.02
CA SER A 81 -10.61 5.76 18.93
C SER A 81 -9.68 6.94 18.66
N VAL A 82 -9.32 7.15 17.40
CA VAL A 82 -8.55 8.31 16.94
C VAL A 82 -9.35 9.00 15.85
N ASP A 83 -9.85 10.20 16.13
CA ASP A 83 -10.70 10.97 15.21
C ASP A 83 -11.89 10.16 14.64
N GLY A 84 -12.47 9.30 15.49
CA GLY A 84 -13.60 8.43 15.18
C GLY A 84 -13.24 7.11 14.48
N VAL A 85 -11.96 6.85 14.20
CA VAL A 85 -11.46 5.59 13.62
C VAL A 85 -11.12 4.61 14.75
N LEU A 86 -11.59 3.38 14.64
CA LEU A 86 -11.40 2.35 15.66
C LEU A 86 -10.11 1.56 15.43
N PHE A 87 -9.30 1.45 16.47
CA PHE A 87 -8.04 0.72 16.51
C PHE A 87 -7.97 -0.24 17.70
N SER A 88 -7.04 -1.21 17.62
CA SER A 88 -6.46 -1.81 18.82
C SER A 88 -5.80 -0.74 19.69
N LYS A 89 -5.62 -1.00 21.00
CA LYS A 89 -5.08 -0.01 21.94
C LYS A 89 -3.73 0.55 21.52
N ASP A 90 -2.86 -0.35 21.04
CA ASP A 90 -1.51 -0.08 20.55
C ASP A 90 -1.47 0.48 19.12
N LYS A 91 -2.62 0.61 18.44
CA LYS A 91 -2.79 1.08 17.05
C LYS A 91 -2.15 0.19 15.98
N THR A 92 -1.74 -1.02 16.32
CA THR A 92 -1.17 -1.98 15.35
C THR A 92 -2.22 -2.50 14.37
N GLN A 93 -3.49 -2.58 14.79
CA GLN A 93 -4.61 -2.96 13.92
C GLN A 93 -5.58 -1.79 13.74
N LEU A 94 -5.78 -1.36 12.50
CA LEU A 94 -6.92 -0.52 12.13
C LEU A 94 -8.13 -1.44 11.96
N ILE A 95 -9.04 -1.39 12.92
CA ILE A 95 -10.19 -2.30 12.99
C ILE A 95 -11.31 -1.81 12.07
N TYR A 96 -11.64 -0.52 12.13
CA TYR A 96 -12.72 0.04 11.32
C TYR A 96 -12.57 1.55 11.10
N TYR A 97 -12.62 1.94 9.83
CA TYR A 97 -12.80 3.31 9.36
C TYR A 97 -14.29 3.53 9.03
N PRO A 98 -15.00 4.41 9.76
CA PRO A 98 -16.42 4.65 9.54
C PRO A 98 -16.74 5.07 8.10
N SER A 99 -17.72 4.40 7.46
CA SER A 99 -18.02 4.61 6.04
C SER A 99 -18.42 6.04 5.70
N GLN A 100 -19.01 6.76 6.67
CA GLN A 100 -19.49 8.14 6.55
C GLN A 100 -18.56 9.17 7.20
N LYS A 101 -17.37 8.77 7.68
CA LYS A 101 -16.32 9.74 8.06
C LYS A 101 -15.91 10.51 6.79
N ASN A 102 -15.98 11.83 6.85
CA ASN A 102 -16.06 12.69 5.66
C ASN A 102 -14.73 13.31 5.22
N ASP A 103 -13.62 12.96 5.86
CA ASP A 103 -12.28 13.36 5.44
C ASP A 103 -11.99 12.83 4.03
N GLU A 104 -11.53 13.70 3.13
CA GLU A 104 -11.17 13.32 1.76
C GLU A 104 -9.79 12.66 1.66
N SER A 105 -8.95 12.86 2.67
CA SER A 105 -7.62 12.26 2.75
C SER A 105 -7.35 11.67 4.13
N TYR A 106 -6.66 10.53 4.18
CA TYR A 106 -6.29 9.88 5.43
C TYR A 106 -4.89 9.28 5.33
N LYS A 107 -4.18 9.29 6.45
CA LYS A 107 -2.88 8.64 6.61
C LYS A 107 -2.94 7.73 7.83
N THR A 108 -2.55 6.46 7.66
CA THR A 108 -2.53 5.54 8.81
C THR A 108 -1.41 5.94 9.79
N PRO A 109 -1.61 5.76 11.09
CA PRO A 109 -0.55 5.92 12.10
C PRO A 109 0.66 5.04 11.78
N LYS A 110 1.86 5.48 12.17
CA LYS A 110 3.12 4.74 11.93
C LYS A 110 3.16 3.36 12.59
N GLU A 111 2.35 3.17 13.63
CA GLU A 111 2.26 1.93 14.40
C GLU A 111 1.45 0.86 13.66
N THR A 112 0.63 1.24 12.67
CA THR A 112 -0.30 0.32 12.01
C THR A 112 0.45 -0.75 11.23
N LYS A 113 0.16 -2.01 11.57
CA LYS A 113 0.71 -3.23 10.99
C LYS A 113 -0.28 -3.89 10.05
N GLU A 114 -1.57 -3.78 10.34
CA GLU A 114 -2.60 -4.39 9.50
C GLU A 114 -3.89 -3.58 9.44
N LEU A 115 -4.56 -3.70 8.30
CA LEU A 115 -5.94 -3.30 8.12
C LEU A 115 -6.82 -4.53 8.27
N ALA A 116 -7.77 -4.50 9.21
CA ALA A 116 -8.70 -5.60 9.40
C ALA A 116 -9.58 -5.83 8.17
N SER A 117 -10.13 -7.04 8.05
CA SER A 117 -11.14 -7.36 7.05
C SER A 117 -12.33 -6.39 7.16
N TYR A 118 -12.81 -5.90 6.01
CA TYR A 118 -13.89 -4.90 5.92
C TYR A 118 -13.60 -3.54 6.59
N SER A 119 -12.34 -3.21 6.91
CA SER A 119 -11.99 -1.99 7.65
C SER A 119 -12.42 -0.67 6.98
N PHE A 120 -12.35 -0.54 5.65
CA PHE A 120 -12.83 0.63 4.88
C PHE A 120 -14.03 0.29 3.97
N ASN A 121 -14.70 -0.83 4.21
CA ASN A 121 -15.78 -1.28 3.34
C ASN A 121 -16.94 -0.26 3.32
N LYS A 122 -17.49 0.02 2.12
CA LYS A 122 -18.53 1.02 1.84
C LYS A 122 -18.11 2.49 2.05
N ASN A 123 -16.82 2.80 2.14
CA ASN A 123 -16.37 4.17 2.34
C ASN A 123 -16.90 5.13 1.24
N SER A 124 -17.50 6.24 1.67
CA SER A 124 -18.23 7.16 0.78
C SER A 124 -17.55 8.50 0.50
N TYR A 125 -16.40 8.77 1.12
CA TYR A 125 -15.80 10.11 1.13
C TYR A 125 -14.30 10.15 0.85
N LEU A 126 -13.56 9.14 1.29
CA LEU A 126 -12.10 9.12 1.20
C LEU A 126 -11.67 9.03 -0.26
N LYS A 127 -10.87 9.99 -0.71
CA LYS A 127 -10.29 10.05 -2.05
C LYS A 127 -8.82 9.63 -2.08
N LYS A 128 -8.06 10.00 -1.05
CA LYS A 128 -6.63 9.70 -0.95
C LYS A 128 -6.30 8.96 0.33
N LEU A 129 -5.62 7.83 0.21
CA LEU A 129 -5.14 7.04 1.35
C LEU A 129 -3.63 6.84 1.30
N GLU A 130 -2.93 7.27 2.35
CA GLU A 130 -1.51 7.01 2.53
C GLU A 130 -1.32 5.96 3.62
N LEU A 131 -0.91 4.74 3.24
CA LEU A 131 -0.55 3.72 4.21
C LEU A 131 0.89 3.93 4.69
N ASN A 132 1.12 3.68 5.98
CA ASN A 132 2.42 3.87 6.61
C ASN A 132 3.41 2.76 6.24
N GLU A 133 4.69 3.12 6.15
CA GLU A 133 5.77 2.14 6.24
C GLU A 133 5.67 1.38 7.57
N GLY A 134 5.83 0.06 7.49
CA GLY A 134 5.60 -0.87 8.59
C GLY A 134 4.28 -1.63 8.52
N LEU A 135 3.33 -1.23 7.65
CA LEU A 135 2.11 -2.00 7.39
C LEU A 135 2.42 -3.22 6.54
N GLU A 136 2.01 -4.39 7.01
CA GLU A 136 2.37 -5.72 6.48
C GLU A 136 1.18 -6.41 5.81
N LYS A 137 -0.05 -6.10 6.22
CA LYS A 137 -1.25 -6.82 5.78
C LYS A 137 -2.46 -5.92 5.49
N ILE A 138 -3.12 -6.21 4.37
CA ILE A 138 -4.44 -5.67 4.00
C ILE A 138 -5.46 -6.81 4.00
N GLY A 139 -6.44 -6.73 4.89
CA GLY A 139 -7.46 -7.75 5.10
C GLY A 139 -8.48 -7.90 3.99
N THR A 140 -9.21 -9.01 4.03
CA THR A 140 -10.24 -9.39 3.06
C THR A 140 -11.33 -8.30 3.00
N PHE A 141 -11.68 -7.84 1.78
CA PHE A 141 -12.63 -6.73 1.57
C PHE A 141 -12.26 -5.40 2.24
N ALA A 142 -10.99 -5.15 2.58
CA ALA A 142 -10.59 -3.92 3.26
C ALA A 142 -11.14 -2.66 2.57
N PHE A 143 -11.01 -2.53 1.25
CA PHE A 143 -11.48 -1.37 0.47
C PHE A 143 -12.69 -1.71 -0.41
N ALA A 144 -13.45 -2.75 -0.07
CA ALA A 144 -14.62 -3.12 -0.86
C ALA A 144 -15.65 -1.98 -0.90
N ASP A 145 -16.03 -1.54 -2.09
CA ASP A 145 -16.94 -0.44 -2.34
C ASP A 145 -16.52 0.88 -1.66
N ALA A 146 -15.20 1.14 -1.57
CA ALA A 146 -14.68 2.47 -1.26
C ALA A 146 -14.82 3.36 -2.52
N ILE A 147 -16.05 3.76 -2.82
CA ILE A 147 -16.46 4.25 -4.14
C ILE A 147 -15.80 5.57 -4.56
N LYS A 148 -15.27 6.35 -3.61
CA LYS A 148 -14.58 7.62 -3.90
C LYS A 148 -13.06 7.52 -3.87
N LEU A 149 -12.49 6.37 -3.54
CA LEU A 149 -11.03 6.22 -3.43
C LEU A 149 -10.40 6.37 -4.81
N GLU A 150 -9.64 7.44 -5.02
CA GLU A 150 -8.96 7.78 -6.27
C GLU A 150 -7.51 7.32 -6.28
N GLU A 151 -6.84 7.45 -5.13
CA GLU A 151 -5.40 7.24 -4.96
C GLU A 151 -5.10 6.51 -3.66
N ILE A 152 -4.25 5.49 -3.73
CA ILE A 152 -3.73 4.78 -2.56
C ILE A 152 -2.21 4.59 -2.69
N SER A 153 -1.48 4.99 -1.65
CA SER A 153 -0.05 4.73 -1.52
C SER A 153 0.15 3.48 -0.68
N LEU A 154 0.71 2.43 -1.29
CA LEU A 154 1.06 1.17 -0.64
C LEU A 154 2.54 1.19 -0.22
N PRO A 155 2.89 0.73 1.00
CA PRO A 155 4.24 0.80 1.52
C PRO A 155 5.07 -0.40 1.10
N ASN A 156 6.40 -0.25 1.12
CA ASN A 156 7.31 -1.34 0.75
C ASN A 156 7.30 -2.51 1.75
N SER A 157 6.84 -2.28 2.98
CA SER A 157 6.66 -3.31 4.01
C SER A 157 5.47 -4.26 3.75
N LEU A 158 4.61 -3.97 2.77
CA LEU A 158 3.39 -4.74 2.55
C LEU A 158 3.71 -6.14 2.02
N GLU A 159 3.28 -7.17 2.75
CA GLU A 159 3.53 -8.57 2.42
C GLU A 159 2.29 -9.30 1.91
N THR A 160 1.10 -8.92 2.41
CA THR A 160 -0.14 -9.67 2.16
C THR A 160 -1.28 -8.75 1.78
N ILE A 161 -1.94 -9.06 0.66
CA ILE A 161 -3.20 -8.43 0.24
C ILE A 161 -4.25 -9.52 0.05
N GLU A 162 -5.24 -9.57 0.93
CA GLU A 162 -6.21 -10.66 0.95
C GLU A 162 -7.33 -10.52 -0.10
N ARG A 163 -8.26 -11.48 -0.09
CA ARG A 163 -9.34 -11.63 -1.07
C ARG A 163 -10.18 -10.37 -1.19
N LEU A 164 -10.43 -9.92 -2.42
CA LEU A 164 -11.31 -8.79 -2.73
C LEU A 164 -10.97 -7.51 -1.96
N ALA A 165 -9.70 -7.33 -1.56
CA ALA A 165 -9.26 -6.11 -0.90
C ALA A 165 -9.56 -4.87 -1.76
N PHE A 166 -9.32 -4.96 -3.07
CA PHE A 166 -9.70 -3.95 -4.05
C PHE A 166 -10.89 -4.42 -4.87
N TYR A 167 -12.11 -4.18 -4.34
CA TYR A 167 -13.35 -4.57 -5.01
C TYR A 167 -14.28 -3.36 -5.17
N GLY A 168 -14.77 -3.08 -6.37
CA GLY A 168 -15.77 -2.03 -6.58
C GLY A 168 -15.27 -0.60 -6.29
N ASN A 169 -13.97 -0.34 -6.42
CA ASN A 169 -13.42 1.01 -6.29
C ASN A 169 -13.68 1.79 -7.58
N LEU A 170 -14.79 2.54 -7.60
CA LEU A 170 -15.31 3.16 -8.82
C LEU A 170 -14.44 4.32 -9.34
N GLU A 171 -13.62 4.91 -8.47
CA GLU A 171 -12.79 6.08 -8.79
C GLU A 171 -11.28 5.83 -8.80
N LEU A 172 -10.82 4.62 -8.42
CA LEU A 172 -9.39 4.32 -8.29
C LEU A 172 -8.70 4.39 -9.65
N LYS A 173 -7.72 5.28 -9.79
CA LYS A 173 -7.11 5.63 -11.10
C LYS A 173 -5.87 4.81 -11.40
N GLU A 174 -5.07 4.52 -10.40
CA GLU A 174 -3.79 3.83 -10.52
C GLU A 174 -3.58 2.95 -9.29
N LEU A 175 -2.90 1.82 -9.48
CA LEU A 175 -2.47 0.98 -8.38
C LEU A 175 -1.03 0.52 -8.61
N ILE A 176 -0.16 0.83 -7.65
CA ILE A 176 1.24 0.41 -7.65
C ILE A 176 1.40 -0.62 -6.53
N LEU A 177 1.50 -1.89 -6.89
CA LEU A 177 1.83 -2.94 -5.96
C LEU A 177 3.33 -2.85 -5.61
N PRO A 178 3.69 -2.76 -4.32
CA PRO A 178 5.07 -2.60 -3.90
C PRO A 178 5.87 -3.88 -4.17
N ASP A 179 7.20 -3.75 -4.07
CA ASP A 179 8.12 -4.81 -4.51
C ASP A 179 7.96 -6.12 -3.73
N ASN A 180 7.56 -6.07 -2.47
CA ASN A 180 7.71 -7.19 -1.53
C ASN A 180 6.41 -7.94 -1.21
N VAL A 181 5.32 -7.74 -1.97
CA VAL A 181 4.08 -8.47 -1.73
C VAL A 181 4.27 -9.95 -2.07
N LYS A 182 4.05 -10.83 -1.08
CA LYS A 182 4.24 -12.28 -1.19
C LYS A 182 2.93 -13.01 -1.40
N ASN A 183 1.87 -12.54 -0.74
CA ASN A 183 0.60 -13.26 -0.65
C ASN A 183 -0.54 -12.45 -1.25
N PHE A 184 -1.23 -13.02 -2.23
CA PHE A 184 -2.42 -12.45 -2.83
C PHE A 184 -3.61 -13.38 -2.62
N GLY A 185 -4.70 -12.83 -2.08
CA GLY A 185 -5.96 -13.55 -1.97
C GLY A 185 -6.65 -13.72 -3.33
N LYS A 186 -7.53 -14.72 -3.43
CA LYS A 186 -8.36 -14.93 -4.63
C LYS A 186 -9.19 -13.68 -4.94
N HIS A 187 -9.25 -13.24 -6.20
CA HIS A 187 -9.95 -12.01 -6.61
C HIS A 187 -9.43 -10.76 -5.88
N VAL A 188 -8.13 -10.64 -5.64
CA VAL A 188 -7.56 -9.50 -4.90
C VAL A 188 -7.95 -8.15 -5.51
N MET A 189 -8.04 -8.06 -6.84
CA MET A 189 -8.48 -6.88 -7.59
C MET A 189 -9.64 -7.24 -8.53
N ASN A 190 -10.82 -6.66 -8.29
CA ASN A 190 -12.01 -6.93 -9.11
C ASN A 190 -12.93 -5.72 -9.25
N GLY A 191 -13.35 -5.40 -10.48
CA GLY A 191 -14.32 -4.33 -10.72
C GLY A 191 -13.77 -2.94 -10.39
N LEU A 192 -12.79 -2.49 -11.16
CA LEU A 192 -12.08 -1.22 -11.01
C LEU A 192 -12.25 -0.39 -12.31
N PRO A 193 -13.46 0.14 -12.58
CA PRO A 193 -13.82 0.67 -13.90
C PRO A 193 -12.99 1.90 -14.34
N LYS A 194 -12.41 2.65 -13.39
CA LYS A 194 -11.56 3.82 -13.65
C LYS A 194 -10.05 3.56 -13.50
N LEU A 195 -9.64 2.33 -13.19
CA LEU A 195 -8.23 1.97 -13.11
C LEU A 195 -7.62 2.07 -14.51
N LYS A 196 -6.60 2.93 -14.67
CA LYS A 196 -5.92 3.16 -15.94
C LYS A 196 -4.62 2.38 -16.06
N SER A 197 -3.89 2.26 -14.95
CA SER A 197 -2.58 1.63 -14.89
C SER A 197 -2.46 0.77 -13.63
N LEU A 198 -1.86 -0.41 -13.80
CA LEU A 198 -1.45 -1.29 -12.72
C LEU A 198 0.06 -1.53 -12.84
N THR A 199 0.80 -1.27 -11.77
CA THR A 199 2.22 -1.66 -11.66
C THR A 199 2.36 -2.82 -10.70
N ILE A 200 3.09 -3.85 -11.12
CA ILE A 200 3.47 -5.01 -10.33
C ILE A 200 4.96 -4.88 -9.99
N GLY A 201 5.25 -4.79 -8.69
CA GLY A 201 6.57 -4.57 -8.12
C GLY A 201 7.62 -5.64 -8.45
N ASN A 202 8.87 -5.30 -8.17
CA ASN A 202 10.05 -6.01 -8.63
C ASN A 202 10.13 -7.47 -8.17
N ASN A 203 9.77 -7.78 -6.92
CA ASN A 203 9.99 -9.12 -6.35
C ASN A 203 8.74 -10.02 -6.39
N ILE A 204 7.69 -9.60 -7.11
CA ILE A 204 6.49 -10.41 -7.34
C ILE A 204 6.77 -11.36 -8.52
N ASN A 205 7.18 -12.59 -8.20
CA ASN A 205 7.58 -13.62 -9.18
C ASN A 205 6.44 -14.56 -9.61
N SER A 206 5.31 -14.59 -8.88
CA SER A 206 4.18 -15.46 -9.20
C SER A 206 2.88 -14.70 -9.04
N LEU A 207 2.06 -14.70 -10.09
CA LEU A 207 0.73 -14.12 -10.09
C LEU A 207 -0.31 -15.25 -10.02
N PRO A 208 -1.14 -15.32 -8.96
CA PRO A 208 -2.04 -16.44 -8.76
C PRO A 208 -3.27 -16.37 -9.68
N SER A 209 -4.07 -17.43 -9.65
CA SER A 209 -5.40 -17.46 -10.26
C SER A 209 -6.29 -16.33 -9.71
N PHE A 210 -7.09 -15.73 -10.59
CA PHE A 210 -8.03 -14.65 -10.27
C PHE A 210 -7.36 -13.40 -9.68
N PHE A 211 -6.17 -13.05 -10.15
CA PHE A 211 -5.44 -11.88 -9.66
C PHE A 211 -6.14 -10.56 -10.04
N LEU A 212 -6.55 -10.44 -11.30
CA LEU A 212 -7.22 -9.24 -11.82
C LEU A 212 -8.38 -9.63 -12.75
N SER A 213 -9.59 -9.19 -12.42
CA SER A 213 -10.80 -9.50 -13.22
C SER A 213 -11.94 -8.49 -13.05
N GLY A 214 -13.07 -8.73 -13.73
CA GLY A 214 -14.29 -7.92 -13.61
C GLY A 214 -14.28 -6.70 -14.53
N VAL A 215 -15.05 -5.67 -14.17
CA VAL A 215 -15.17 -4.44 -14.97
C VAL A 215 -13.87 -3.63 -14.88
N LEU A 216 -13.22 -3.40 -16.02
CA LEU A 216 -11.89 -2.76 -16.14
C LEU A 216 -11.85 -1.81 -17.35
N ASP A 217 -12.95 -1.10 -17.58
CA ASP A 217 -13.21 -0.35 -18.83
C ASP A 217 -12.17 0.72 -19.17
N SER A 218 -11.49 1.27 -18.15
CA SER A 218 -10.44 2.29 -18.33
C SER A 218 -9.02 1.73 -18.36
N LEU A 219 -8.82 0.43 -18.14
CA LEU A 219 -7.48 -0.15 -18.00
C LEU A 219 -6.77 -0.09 -19.35
N LYS A 220 -5.65 0.62 -19.37
CA LYS A 220 -4.82 0.79 -20.58
C LYS A 220 -3.57 -0.04 -20.52
N GLU A 221 -2.97 -0.16 -19.35
CA GLU A 221 -1.63 -0.71 -19.21
C GLU A 221 -1.40 -1.45 -17.91
N ILE A 222 -0.57 -2.49 -18.00
CA ILE A 222 -0.04 -3.25 -16.89
C ILE A 222 1.48 -3.28 -17.03
N HIS A 223 2.19 -2.80 -16.01
CA HIS A 223 3.65 -2.78 -15.94
C HIS A 223 4.13 -3.89 -15.01
N ILE A 224 4.84 -4.88 -15.53
CA ILE A 224 5.46 -5.96 -14.73
C ILE A 224 6.94 -5.66 -14.61
N LYS A 225 7.36 -5.20 -13.44
CA LYS A 225 8.76 -4.81 -13.18
C LYS A 225 9.68 -5.97 -12.84
N ASN A 226 9.10 -7.13 -12.53
CA ASN A 226 9.87 -8.34 -12.24
C ASN A 226 10.80 -8.71 -13.40
N LYS A 227 11.99 -9.23 -13.08
CA LYS A 227 13.04 -9.64 -14.03
C LYS A 227 13.43 -11.11 -13.91
N SER A 228 12.66 -11.89 -13.14
CA SER A 228 13.00 -13.28 -12.83
C SER A 228 12.79 -14.19 -14.04
N THR A 229 13.68 -15.18 -14.20
CA THR A 229 13.49 -16.31 -15.13
C THR A 229 12.45 -17.32 -14.62
N GLU A 230 12.05 -17.21 -13.35
CA GLU A 230 11.04 -18.06 -12.72
C GLU A 230 9.67 -17.36 -12.65
N PHE A 231 9.48 -16.30 -13.44
CA PHE A 231 8.21 -15.57 -13.45
C PHE A 231 7.08 -16.48 -13.92
N SER A 232 5.98 -16.53 -13.16
CA SER A 232 4.87 -17.44 -13.44
C SER A 232 3.51 -16.78 -13.35
N VAL A 233 2.63 -17.19 -14.26
CA VAL A 233 1.24 -16.74 -14.39
C VAL A 233 0.36 -17.97 -14.61
N LYS A 234 -0.87 -17.97 -14.11
CA LYS A 234 -1.88 -19.02 -14.38
C LYS A 234 -2.82 -18.58 -15.52
N LYS A 235 -3.48 -19.53 -16.18
CA LYS A 235 -4.40 -19.23 -17.29
C LYS A 235 -5.58 -18.33 -16.89
N ASP A 236 -5.95 -18.37 -15.62
CA ASP A 236 -7.02 -17.60 -15.02
C ASP A 236 -6.52 -16.45 -14.14
N THR A 237 -5.22 -16.09 -14.21
CA THR A 237 -4.67 -14.94 -13.49
C THR A 237 -5.31 -13.63 -13.93
N PHE A 238 -5.45 -13.44 -15.25
CA PHE A 238 -6.00 -12.24 -15.85
C PHE A 238 -7.27 -12.59 -16.62
N ALA A 239 -8.37 -11.92 -16.27
CA ALA A 239 -9.58 -11.87 -17.07
C ALA A 239 -9.87 -10.39 -17.39
N ILE A 240 -9.16 -9.88 -18.39
CA ILE A 240 -9.04 -8.45 -18.71
C ILE A 240 -9.35 -8.19 -20.20
N PRO A 241 -9.64 -6.94 -20.60
CA PRO A 241 -9.81 -6.59 -22.01
C PRO A 241 -8.54 -6.86 -22.83
N GLU A 242 -8.70 -7.32 -24.06
CA GLU A 242 -7.59 -7.55 -25.02
C GLU A 242 -6.86 -6.24 -25.39
N THR A 243 -7.52 -5.09 -25.23
CA THR A 243 -6.95 -3.76 -25.49
C THR A 243 -5.88 -3.31 -24.49
N VAL A 244 -5.74 -4.01 -23.36
CA VAL A 244 -4.75 -3.69 -22.33
C VAL A 244 -3.35 -4.04 -22.85
N LYS A 245 -2.40 -3.13 -22.67
CA LYS A 245 -0.99 -3.34 -23.02
C LYS A 245 -0.20 -3.82 -21.82
N PHE A 246 0.70 -4.78 -22.03
CA PHE A 246 1.69 -5.17 -21.04
C PHE A 246 3.05 -4.56 -21.36
N TYR A 247 3.70 -3.99 -20.35
CA TYR A 247 5.10 -3.59 -20.39
C TYR A 247 5.88 -4.53 -19.47
N VAL A 248 6.87 -5.21 -20.03
CA VAL A 248 7.63 -6.27 -19.33
C VAL A 248 9.12 -6.11 -19.55
N THR A 249 9.93 -6.75 -18.71
CA THR A 249 11.39 -6.54 -18.69
C THR A 249 12.19 -7.52 -19.54
N SER A 250 11.58 -8.58 -20.06
CA SER A 250 12.28 -9.60 -20.86
C SER A 250 11.35 -10.33 -21.84
N GLU A 251 11.94 -10.89 -22.91
CA GLU A 251 11.20 -11.77 -23.84
C GLU A 251 10.70 -13.04 -23.15
N HIS A 252 11.42 -13.56 -22.15
CA HIS A 252 10.95 -14.70 -21.36
C HIS A 252 9.60 -14.41 -20.68
N ILE A 253 9.46 -13.27 -19.99
CA ILE A 253 8.20 -12.89 -19.35
C ILE A 253 7.09 -12.71 -20.37
N LYS A 254 7.41 -12.13 -21.53
CA LYS A 254 6.46 -12.01 -22.65
C LYS A 254 5.98 -13.37 -23.15
N ASP A 255 6.85 -14.36 -23.27
CA ASP A 255 6.47 -15.72 -23.68
C ASP A 255 5.60 -16.42 -22.64
N VAL A 256 5.90 -16.23 -21.34
CA VAL A 256 5.04 -16.70 -20.24
C VAL A 256 3.64 -16.09 -20.33
N LEU A 257 3.54 -14.78 -20.56
CA LEU A 257 2.24 -14.13 -20.72
C LEU A 257 1.49 -14.64 -21.95
N LYS A 258 2.14 -14.73 -23.12
CA LYS A 258 1.52 -15.25 -24.35
C LYS A 258 0.97 -16.67 -24.20
N SER A 259 1.66 -17.51 -23.43
CA SER A 259 1.28 -18.91 -23.22
C SER A 259 0.09 -19.07 -22.27
N ASN A 260 -0.21 -18.04 -21.48
CA ASN A 260 -1.15 -18.14 -20.35
C ASN A 260 -2.34 -17.17 -20.46
N LEU A 261 -2.22 -16.04 -21.15
CA LEU A 261 -3.34 -15.12 -21.36
C LEU A 261 -4.43 -15.75 -22.24
N SER A 262 -5.69 -15.50 -21.89
CA SER A 262 -6.85 -15.90 -22.70
C SER A 262 -7.15 -14.94 -23.87
N THR A 263 -6.39 -13.85 -23.97
CA THR A 263 -6.55 -12.72 -24.91
C THR A 263 -5.21 -12.41 -25.57
N SER A 264 -5.22 -11.85 -26.79
CA SER A 264 -4.01 -11.52 -27.55
C SER A 264 -3.54 -10.09 -27.28
N ASN A 265 -3.30 -9.77 -26.00
CA ASN A 265 -2.84 -8.44 -25.59
C ASN A 265 -1.52 -8.04 -26.26
N ASP A 266 -1.33 -6.74 -26.49
CA ASP A 266 -0.03 -6.19 -26.91
C ASP A 266 0.96 -6.28 -25.75
N ILE A 267 2.13 -6.88 -25.99
CA ILE A 267 3.16 -7.10 -24.96
C ILE A 267 4.48 -6.53 -25.46
N ILE A 268 4.88 -5.43 -24.82
CA ILE A 268 6.06 -4.65 -25.14
C ILE A 268 7.15 -5.04 -24.14
N VAL A 269 8.25 -5.59 -24.66
CA VAL A 269 9.47 -5.74 -23.86
C VAL A 269 10.15 -4.40 -23.85
N GLU A 270 10.22 -3.79 -22.67
CA GLU A 270 10.97 -2.57 -22.49
C GLU A 270 12.42 -2.85 -22.86
N LYS A 271 12.94 -2.08 -23.82
CA LYS A 271 14.35 -2.17 -24.15
C LYS A 271 15.11 -1.82 -22.89
N VAL A 272 16.08 -2.67 -22.51
CA VAL A 272 17.20 -2.18 -21.74
C VAL A 272 17.84 -1.16 -22.66
N ASP A 273 17.48 0.11 -22.50
CA ASP A 273 18.24 1.18 -23.13
C ASP A 273 19.63 1.08 -22.52
N ASN A 274 20.53 0.39 -23.24
CA ASN A 274 21.93 0.75 -23.26
C ASN A 274 21.92 2.25 -23.52
N ILE A 275 22.16 3.03 -22.46
CA ILE A 275 22.21 4.48 -22.53
C ILE A 275 23.31 4.82 -23.54
N LYS A 276 22.90 4.99 -24.80
CA LYS A 276 23.67 5.72 -25.79
C LYS A 276 23.68 7.15 -25.27
N GLN A 277 24.86 7.60 -24.89
CA GLN A 277 25.18 9.01 -24.81
C GLN A 277 24.92 9.63 -26.19
N GLU A 278 23.72 10.17 -26.41
CA GLU A 278 23.50 11.15 -27.45
C GLU A 278 23.51 12.52 -26.80
N THR A 279 24.65 13.18 -27.01
CA THR A 279 24.86 14.60 -26.83
C THR A 279 23.95 15.35 -27.80
N ASP A 280 22.91 16.01 -27.30
CA ASP A 280 22.48 17.25 -27.94
C ASP A 280 21.99 18.27 -26.91
N VAL A 281 22.70 19.39 -26.91
CA VAL A 281 22.58 20.50 -25.99
C VAL A 281 21.43 21.38 -26.45
N ALA A 282 20.27 21.27 -25.79
CA ALA A 282 19.25 22.30 -25.83
C ALA A 282 19.24 23.08 -24.50
N LYS A 283 19.69 24.34 -24.58
CA LYS A 283 19.80 25.32 -23.49
C LYS A 283 18.47 25.52 -22.74
N PRO A 284 18.51 25.81 -21.42
CA PRO A 284 17.33 25.88 -20.56
C PRO A 284 16.57 27.20 -20.72
N LYS A 285 15.24 27.13 -20.75
CA LYS A 285 14.38 28.29 -20.45
C LYS A 285 14.14 28.35 -18.93
N LYS A 286 14.60 29.45 -18.33
CA LYS A 286 14.35 29.87 -16.94
C LYS A 286 12.85 30.12 -16.71
N ASN A 287 12.37 29.70 -15.54
CA ASN A 287 11.43 30.38 -14.64
C ASN A 287 11.66 29.78 -13.24
N SER A 288 12.44 30.43 -12.36
CA SER A 288 12.07 31.49 -11.39
C SER A 288 11.82 30.93 -9.98
N ASN A 289 12.89 31.01 -9.16
CA ASN A 289 12.95 31.14 -7.69
C ASN A 289 12.17 30.18 -6.78
N GLN A 290 12.81 29.06 -6.43
CA GLN A 290 13.16 28.67 -5.06
C GLN A 290 14.34 27.69 -5.15
N GLY A 291 15.45 27.98 -4.49
CA GLY A 291 16.62 27.09 -4.49
C GLY A 291 16.27 25.82 -3.74
N VAL A 292 16.07 24.72 -4.47
CA VAL A 292 15.88 23.41 -3.84
C VAL A 292 17.24 23.00 -3.26
N VAL A 293 17.32 22.87 -1.94
CA VAL A 293 18.47 22.30 -1.25
C VAL A 293 18.05 20.90 -0.78
N GLY A 294 18.94 19.92 -0.93
CA GLY A 294 18.68 18.52 -0.61
C GLY A 294 18.32 17.67 -1.83
N TRP A 295 17.61 16.58 -1.60
CA TRP A 295 17.35 15.56 -2.61
C TRP A 295 16.40 16.03 -3.71
N VAL A 296 16.83 15.90 -4.96
CA VAL A 296 16.06 16.20 -6.17
C VAL A 296 16.01 14.96 -7.04
N LYS A 297 14.82 14.60 -7.51
CA LYS A 297 14.65 13.52 -8.49
C LYS A 297 14.47 14.12 -9.88
N ASP A 298 15.41 13.84 -10.78
CA ASP A 298 15.31 14.23 -12.19
C ASP A 298 15.46 13.02 -13.10
N LYS A 299 14.51 12.88 -14.05
CA LYS A 299 14.45 11.77 -15.02
C LYS A 299 14.66 10.38 -14.41
N GLY A 300 14.11 10.17 -13.21
CA GLY A 300 14.16 8.88 -12.50
C GLY A 300 15.39 8.68 -11.60
N LEU A 301 16.39 9.56 -11.68
CA LEU A 301 17.61 9.51 -10.86
C LEU A 301 17.54 10.52 -9.72
N TRP A 302 18.16 10.18 -8.60
CA TRP A 302 18.27 11.07 -7.45
C TRP A 302 19.59 11.83 -7.48
N TYR A 303 19.54 13.11 -7.13
CA TYR A 303 20.65 14.03 -7.03
C TYR A 303 20.55 14.76 -5.69
N TYR A 304 21.67 15.27 -5.19
CA TYR A 304 21.68 16.09 -3.98
C TYR A 304 22.18 17.50 -4.31
N LEU A 305 21.38 18.53 -3.99
CA LEU A 305 21.79 19.92 -4.11
C LEU A 305 22.31 20.41 -2.75
N ASN A 306 23.56 20.90 -2.73
CA ASN A 306 24.17 21.46 -1.54
C ASN A 306 23.54 22.82 -1.15
N GLU A 307 23.99 23.43 -0.06
CA GLU A 307 23.46 24.71 0.44
C GLU A 307 23.60 25.87 -0.56
N SER A 308 24.54 25.80 -1.50
CA SER A 308 24.67 26.77 -2.59
C SER A 308 23.79 26.45 -3.81
N GLY A 309 22.91 25.45 -3.71
CA GLY A 309 22.05 24.97 -4.80
C GLY A 309 22.80 24.25 -5.92
N SER A 310 24.07 23.90 -5.69
CA SER A 310 24.93 23.19 -6.64
C SER A 310 24.81 21.68 -6.44
N MET A 311 24.85 20.93 -7.53
CA MET A 311 24.79 19.46 -7.49
C MET A 311 26.05 18.88 -6.84
N ALA A 312 25.86 18.05 -5.82
CA ALA A 312 26.93 17.35 -5.12
C ALA A 312 27.37 16.10 -5.90
N THR A 313 28.67 15.79 -5.79
CA THR A 313 29.28 14.52 -6.21
C THR A 313 30.10 13.97 -5.04
N GLY A 314 30.36 12.67 -5.04
CA GLY A 314 31.05 11.98 -3.95
C GLY A 314 30.17 11.72 -2.73
N TRP A 315 30.78 11.65 -1.55
CA TRP A 315 30.10 11.29 -0.31
C TRP A 315 29.24 12.43 0.22
N VAL A 316 27.97 12.13 0.54
CA VAL A 316 27.03 13.04 1.20
C VAL A 316 26.49 12.38 2.45
N LYS A 317 26.47 13.13 3.56
CA LYS A 317 25.80 12.71 4.79
C LYS A 317 24.53 13.53 4.98
N ASP A 318 23.38 12.88 4.89
CA ASP A 318 22.08 13.52 5.11
C ASP A 318 21.33 12.79 6.22
N LYS A 319 20.84 13.54 7.21
CA LYS A 319 20.09 13.02 8.37
C LYS A 319 20.75 11.83 9.09
N GLY A 320 22.08 11.82 9.13
CA GLY A 320 22.86 10.77 9.81
C GLY A 320 23.21 9.56 8.93
N LEU A 321 22.65 9.46 7.73
CA LEU A 321 22.92 8.40 6.76
C LEU A 321 23.92 8.86 5.72
N TRP A 322 24.75 7.93 5.23
CA TRP A 322 25.72 8.20 4.18
C TRP A 322 25.19 7.74 2.82
N TYR A 323 25.45 8.56 1.80
CA TYR A 323 25.10 8.34 0.41
C TYR A 323 26.32 8.61 -0.45
N TYR A 324 26.37 8.01 -1.63
CA TYR A 324 27.39 8.31 -2.63
C TYR A 324 26.74 8.81 -3.92
N LEU A 325 27.23 9.95 -4.41
CA LEU A 325 26.82 10.54 -5.66
C LEU A 325 27.94 10.29 -6.67
N ASN A 326 27.62 9.68 -7.81
CA ASN A 326 28.57 9.41 -8.88
C ASN A 326 29.14 10.72 -9.47
N GLU A 327 30.14 10.62 -10.36
CA GLU A 327 30.70 11.81 -11.03
C GLU A 327 29.64 12.61 -11.82
N SER A 328 28.59 11.95 -12.29
CA SER A 328 27.42 12.58 -12.92
C SER A 328 26.45 13.25 -11.94
N GLY A 329 26.68 13.13 -10.64
CA GLY A 329 25.80 13.60 -9.56
C GLY A 329 24.65 12.66 -9.21
N SER A 330 24.47 11.55 -9.93
CA SER A 330 23.42 10.58 -9.62
C SER A 330 23.76 9.75 -8.40
N MET A 331 22.79 9.52 -7.53
CA MET A 331 22.93 8.68 -6.35
C MET A 331 23.19 7.22 -6.73
N ALA A 332 24.23 6.64 -6.16
CA ALA A 332 24.54 5.23 -6.30
C ALA A 332 23.53 4.38 -5.52
N THR A 333 23.17 3.24 -6.09
CA THR A 333 22.40 2.17 -5.46
C THR A 333 23.07 0.83 -5.76
N GLY A 334 23.06 -0.10 -4.81
CA GLY A 334 23.78 -1.37 -4.93
C GLY A 334 25.30 -1.22 -4.78
N TRP A 335 26.05 -2.10 -5.46
CA TRP A 335 27.51 -2.12 -5.41
C TRP A 335 28.15 -0.99 -6.22
N PHE A 336 29.14 -0.32 -5.63
CA PHE A 336 29.98 0.66 -6.30
C PHE A 336 31.41 0.66 -5.73
N THR A 337 32.35 1.26 -6.45
CA THR A 337 33.75 1.39 -6.01
C THR A 337 34.17 2.83 -5.81
N VAL A 338 34.96 3.07 -4.77
CA VAL A 338 35.60 4.36 -4.50
C VAL A 338 37.06 4.10 -4.15
N SER A 339 37.99 4.60 -4.96
CA SER A 339 39.44 4.43 -4.77
C SER A 339 39.87 2.96 -4.55
N GLY A 340 39.31 2.04 -5.34
CA GLY A 340 39.63 0.61 -5.29
C GLY A 340 38.96 -0.18 -4.16
N LYS A 341 38.12 0.45 -3.34
CA LYS A 341 37.32 -0.22 -2.29
C LYS A 341 35.87 -0.36 -2.74
N TRP A 342 35.26 -1.50 -2.42
CA TRP A 342 33.85 -1.78 -2.73
C TRP A 342 32.94 -1.36 -1.57
N TYR A 343 31.79 -0.80 -1.93
CA TYR A 343 30.74 -0.35 -1.01
C TYR A 343 29.39 -0.77 -1.55
N TYR A 344 28.41 -0.95 -0.66
CA TYR A 344 27.04 -1.28 -1.03
C TYR A 344 26.06 -0.30 -0.40
N THR A 345 25.11 0.18 -1.20
CA THR A 345 24.00 1.03 -0.75
C THR A 345 22.68 0.31 -1.00
N TYR A 346 21.68 0.56 -0.15
CA TYR A 346 20.31 0.11 -0.43
C TYR A 346 19.75 0.80 -1.69
N ASN A 347 18.59 0.33 -2.17
CA ASN A 347 17.87 1.01 -3.25
C ASN A 347 17.42 2.44 -2.89
N SER A 348 17.30 2.73 -1.59
CA SER A 348 17.10 4.07 -1.02
C SER A 348 18.37 4.93 -1.02
N GLY A 349 19.53 4.36 -1.38
CA GLY A 349 20.82 5.03 -1.53
C GLY A 349 21.67 5.12 -0.26
N ASP A 350 21.13 4.73 0.90
CA ASP A 350 21.87 4.75 2.15
C ASP A 350 22.89 3.60 2.22
N LEU A 351 24.09 3.93 2.68
CA LEU A 351 25.24 3.04 2.76
C LEU A 351 25.04 1.97 3.84
N LEU A 352 25.27 0.72 3.48
CA LEU A 352 25.32 -0.38 4.44
C LEU A 352 26.62 -0.30 5.24
N VAL A 353 26.51 -0.42 6.56
CA VAL A 353 27.64 -0.47 7.49
C VAL A 353 27.42 -1.57 8.52
N ASN A 354 28.50 -2.23 8.96
CA ASN A 354 28.47 -3.27 10.00
C ASN A 354 27.44 -4.39 9.75
N THR A 355 27.24 -4.78 8.49
CA THR A 355 26.19 -5.73 8.12
C THR A 355 26.62 -6.59 6.93
N THR A 356 25.72 -7.48 6.50
CA THR A 356 25.87 -8.30 5.31
C THR A 356 24.98 -7.75 4.20
N THR A 357 25.51 -7.64 2.99
CA THR A 357 24.77 -7.23 1.79
C THR A 357 23.73 -8.30 1.40
N PRO A 358 22.71 -7.94 0.60
CA PRO A 358 21.67 -8.90 0.18
C PRO A 358 22.19 -10.13 -0.57
N ASP A 359 23.35 -10.02 -1.22
CA ASP A 359 24.07 -11.09 -1.92
C ASP A 359 25.13 -11.81 -1.07
N GLY A 360 25.17 -11.54 0.25
CA GLY A 360 25.88 -12.35 1.23
C GLY A 360 27.29 -11.89 1.62
N TYR A 361 27.74 -10.71 1.18
CA TYR A 361 29.07 -10.20 1.50
C TYR A 361 29.06 -9.30 2.75
N ARG A 362 30.10 -9.35 3.58
CA ARG A 362 30.20 -8.49 4.77
C ARG A 362 30.80 -7.13 4.44
N VAL A 363 30.25 -6.08 5.05
CA VAL A 363 30.80 -4.72 5.03
C VAL A 363 31.13 -4.26 6.46
N ASN A 364 32.23 -3.53 6.61
CA ASN A 364 32.73 -3.06 7.92
C ASN A 364 32.01 -1.77 8.39
N ALA A 365 32.51 -1.15 9.47
CA ALA A 365 31.92 0.08 10.04
C ALA A 365 31.99 1.30 9.11
N ASN A 366 32.88 1.28 8.12
CA ASN A 366 33.00 2.31 7.09
C ASN A 366 32.21 1.95 5.82
N GLY A 367 31.49 0.81 5.82
CA GLY A 367 30.75 0.30 4.66
C GLY A 367 31.61 -0.34 3.59
N GLU A 368 32.91 -0.52 3.86
CA GLU A 368 33.84 -1.17 2.95
C GLU A 368 33.61 -2.68 3.00
N TRP A 369 33.48 -3.30 1.83
CA TRP A 369 33.50 -4.75 1.70
C TRP A 369 34.77 -5.34 2.29
N VAL A 370 34.59 -6.37 3.10
CA VAL A 370 35.67 -7.18 3.67
C VAL A 370 35.54 -8.59 3.10
N GLY A 371 36.49 -8.91 2.22
CA GLY A 371 36.64 -10.21 1.55
C GLY A 371 37.73 -11.06 2.18
#